data_AF-A0A7C3D613-F1
#
_entry.id   AF-A0A7C3D613-F1
#
_cell.length_a   1.000
_cell.length_b   1.000
_cell.length_c   1.000
_cell.angle_alpha   90.00
_cell.angle_beta   90.00
_cell.angle_gamma   90.00
#
_symmetry.space_group_name_H-M   'P 1'
#
loop_
_entity.id
_entity.type
_entity.pdbx_description
1 polymer ?
#
loop_
_entity_poly.entity_id
_entity_poly.type
_entity_poly.pdbx_seq_one_letter_code
_entity_poly.pdbx_strand_id
1 'polypeptide(L)'
;MRPIRSNFAITRLIVLPYGILLTLYLLVVIGGGAWLYLQLREAESQLLVDEMLTRLAPVVDRVAAADGAPGDAARLEAARGLFVILPALRKVSLRDAERGIEMRADAGDLRTGVAEPLPPGSRRVSDEPPVARRLQQESGAVFVIRFDLRPEGGPPLRLEFGFDRERLLARLDAALRGIQRAVTGFALVGAISILLATGITWMAMRATRRIESHFQQLYRRASLTEIAAELVHELRNPLMALRGNASALRVAPEQACEIAIEMDRDIVSLNDKLSGFLQLARSAGDTGDFTPSDIGALIADAARLAEPVLANQGLTLRIDAPRLPEVPVRADAMRDVLLNLLLNAARSGQRRGAIRVRAWRRGDAVHIAVEDRGDGIDPALLPRLFDAFFTTREDGNGLGLAIARRVVAAHHGRIFAMNRDAGGARFEIVLPLKQQEPPHWWKALKRSCRD
;
A
#
# COMPACT_ATOMS: atom_id res chain seq x y z
N MET A 1 1.29 18.74 5.91
CA MET A 1 0.47 17.89 5.02
C MET A 1 0.41 18.51 3.64
N ARG A 2 1.13 17.96 2.65
CA ARG A 2 0.95 18.26 1.21
C ARG A 2 0.54 16.96 0.50
N PRO A 3 -0.31 17.04 -0.54
CA PRO A 3 -0.85 15.90 -1.25
C PRO A 3 0.19 15.41 -2.26
N ILE A 4 1.17 14.60 -1.83
CA ILE A 4 2.14 13.99 -2.74
C ILE A 4 1.71 12.54 -2.99
N ARG A 5 1.48 12.23 -4.28
CA ARG A 5 1.51 10.86 -4.83
C ARG A 5 0.68 9.82 -4.06
N SER A 6 -0.48 10.26 -3.59
CA SER A 6 -1.51 9.50 -2.89
C SER A 6 -1.75 8.10 -3.49
N ASN A 7 -1.91 8.01 -4.81
CA ASN A 7 -2.30 6.75 -5.44
C ASN A 7 -1.21 5.69 -5.34
N PHE A 8 0.07 6.03 -5.52
CA PHE A 8 1.15 5.03 -5.55
C PHE A 8 1.45 4.42 -4.18
N ALA A 9 1.40 5.24 -3.12
CA ALA A 9 1.61 4.78 -1.74
C ALA A 9 0.39 3.98 -1.22
N ILE A 10 -0.83 4.35 -1.60
CA ILE A 10 -2.06 3.61 -1.23
C ILE A 10 -2.13 2.26 -1.92
N THR A 11 -1.80 2.19 -3.21
CA THR A 11 -1.74 0.91 -3.94
C THR A 11 -0.76 -0.04 -3.25
N ARG A 12 0.40 0.46 -2.78
CA ARG A 12 1.36 -0.38 -2.05
C ARG A 12 0.97 -0.72 -0.61
N LEU A 13 0.28 0.15 0.11
CA LEU A 13 -0.03 -0.07 1.53
C LEU A 13 -1.30 -0.91 1.75
N ILE A 14 -2.24 -0.90 0.80
CA ILE A 14 -3.55 -1.57 0.95
C ILE A 14 -3.79 -2.56 -0.18
N VAL A 15 -3.66 -2.14 -1.43
CA VAL A 15 -3.93 -3.05 -2.56
C VAL A 15 -2.93 -4.20 -2.58
N LEU A 16 -1.68 -3.96 -2.20
CA LEU A 16 -0.65 -5.01 -2.13
C LEU A 16 -0.92 -6.07 -1.05
N PRO A 17 -1.13 -5.75 0.24
CA PRO A 17 -1.40 -6.78 1.24
C PRO A 17 -2.73 -7.50 1.03
N TYR A 18 -3.79 -6.82 0.62
CA TYR A 18 -5.07 -7.46 0.31
C TYR A 18 -4.98 -8.29 -0.99
N GLY A 19 -4.19 -7.85 -1.96
CA GLY A 19 -3.86 -8.62 -3.16
C GLY A 19 -3.09 -9.89 -2.82
N ILE A 20 -2.05 -9.80 -1.97
CA ILE A 20 -1.30 -10.96 -1.46
C ILE A 20 -2.22 -11.91 -0.70
N LEU A 21 -3.10 -11.38 0.17
CA LEU A 21 -4.06 -12.17 0.93
C LEU A 21 -5.03 -12.90 -0.01
N LEU A 22 -5.54 -12.24 -1.05
CA LEU A 22 -6.40 -12.85 -2.05
C LEU A 22 -5.67 -13.93 -2.84
N THR A 23 -4.41 -13.69 -3.25
CA THR A 23 -3.60 -14.69 -3.96
C THR A 23 -3.32 -15.90 -3.09
N LEU A 24 -2.92 -15.71 -1.83
CA LEU A 24 -2.71 -16.80 -0.88
C LEU A 24 -4.00 -17.57 -0.61
N TYR A 25 -5.11 -16.87 -0.42
CA TYR A 25 -6.43 -17.48 -0.21
C TYR A 25 -6.83 -18.36 -1.40
N LEU A 26 -6.74 -17.84 -2.62
CA LEU A 26 -7.06 -18.61 -3.83
C LEU A 26 -6.09 -19.78 -4.02
N LEU A 27 -4.79 -19.61 -3.77
CA LEU A 27 -3.81 -20.69 -3.85
C LEU A 27 -4.16 -21.82 -2.87
N VAL A 28 -4.49 -21.50 -1.62
CA VAL A 28 -4.83 -22.49 -0.59
C VAL A 28 -6.15 -23.17 -0.90
N VAL A 29 -7.20 -22.43 -1.25
CA VAL A 29 -8.54 -23.00 -1.45
C VAL A 29 -8.63 -23.77 -2.77
N ILE A 30 -8.11 -23.22 -3.87
CA ILE A 30 -8.14 -23.90 -5.18
C ILE A 30 -7.11 -25.04 -5.20
N GLY A 31 -5.87 -24.77 -4.77
CA GLY A 31 -4.80 -25.79 -4.75
C GLY A 31 -5.09 -26.90 -3.75
N GLY A 32 -5.45 -26.55 -2.51
CA GLY A 32 -5.85 -27.52 -1.50
C GLY A 32 -7.13 -28.27 -1.86
N GLY A 33 -8.11 -27.59 -2.46
CA GLY A 33 -9.33 -28.20 -2.97
C GLY A 33 -9.09 -29.21 -4.08
N ALA A 34 -8.21 -28.90 -5.04
CA ALA A 34 -7.83 -29.80 -6.12
C ALA A 34 -7.05 -31.01 -5.60
N TRP A 35 -6.12 -30.80 -4.66
CA TRP A 35 -5.39 -31.88 -4.00
C TRP A 35 -6.33 -32.82 -3.24
N LEU A 36 -7.26 -32.25 -2.45
CA LEU A 36 -8.25 -33.01 -1.69
C LEU A 36 -9.17 -33.80 -2.62
N TYR A 37 -9.62 -33.21 -3.73
CA TYR A 37 -10.44 -33.88 -4.74
C TYR A 37 -9.74 -35.13 -5.30
N LEU A 38 -8.45 -35.01 -5.68
CA LEU A 38 -7.68 -36.14 -6.20
C LEU A 38 -7.51 -37.25 -5.16
N GLN A 39 -7.27 -36.90 -3.90
CA GLN A 39 -7.16 -37.88 -2.81
C GLN A 39 -8.48 -38.62 -2.57
N LEU A 40 -9.60 -37.89 -2.50
CA LEU A 40 -10.93 -38.48 -2.34
C LEU A 40 -11.30 -39.37 -3.54
N ARG A 41 -10.95 -38.95 -4.76
CA ARG A 41 -11.20 -39.74 -5.97
C ARG A 41 -10.45 -41.05 -5.97
N GLU A 42 -9.18 -41.03 -5.56
CA GLU A 42 -8.38 -42.24 -5.38
C GLU A 42 -9.02 -43.17 -4.33
N ALA A 43 -9.36 -42.65 -3.15
CA ALA A 43 -9.98 -43.42 -2.07
C ALA A 43 -11.34 -44.03 -2.46
N GLU A 44 -12.22 -43.25 -3.10
CA GLU A 44 -13.51 -43.76 -3.59
C GLU A 44 -13.33 -44.80 -4.69
N SER A 45 -12.34 -44.62 -5.58
CA SER A 45 -12.06 -45.62 -6.62
C SER A 45 -11.57 -46.95 -6.03
N GLN A 46 -10.80 -46.91 -4.93
CA GLN A 46 -10.41 -48.11 -4.18
C GLN A 46 -11.62 -48.80 -3.53
N LEU A 47 -12.50 -48.04 -2.87
CA LEU A 47 -13.71 -48.59 -2.26
C LEU A 47 -14.65 -49.22 -3.30
N LEU A 48 -14.83 -48.57 -4.45
CA LEU A 48 -15.64 -49.08 -5.55
C LEU A 48 -15.10 -50.41 -6.08
N VAL A 49 -13.78 -50.48 -6.27
CA VAL A 49 -13.11 -51.70 -6.74
C VAL A 49 -13.22 -52.82 -5.71
N ASP A 50 -13.03 -52.52 -4.43
CA ASP A 50 -13.17 -53.50 -3.35
C ASP A 50 -14.61 -54.04 -3.24
N GLU A 51 -15.61 -53.17 -3.37
CA GLU A 51 -17.02 -53.55 -3.47
C GLU A 51 -17.27 -54.47 -4.67
N MET A 52 -16.69 -54.15 -5.83
CA MET A 52 -16.82 -54.99 -7.03
C MET A 52 -16.17 -56.36 -6.83
N LEU A 53 -14.94 -56.42 -6.31
CA LEU A 53 -14.23 -57.68 -6.05
C LEU A 53 -14.99 -58.56 -5.05
N THR A 54 -15.51 -57.97 -3.98
CA THR A 54 -16.33 -58.66 -2.97
C THR A 54 -17.59 -59.26 -3.58
N ARG A 55 -18.24 -58.55 -4.52
CA ARG A 55 -19.44 -59.07 -5.23
C ARG A 55 -19.10 -60.12 -6.28
N LEU A 56 -17.90 -60.10 -6.85
CA LEU A 56 -17.46 -61.08 -7.86
C LEU A 56 -16.97 -62.38 -7.23
N ALA A 57 -16.30 -62.34 -6.07
CA ALA A 57 -15.67 -63.49 -5.42
C ALA A 57 -16.58 -64.74 -5.30
N PRO A 58 -17.84 -64.67 -4.82
CA PRO A 58 -18.70 -65.84 -4.68
C PRO A 58 -19.12 -66.48 -6.01
N VAL A 59 -19.04 -65.74 -7.12
CA VAL A 59 -19.29 -66.26 -8.46
C VAL A 59 -18.03 -66.90 -9.02
N VAL A 60 -16.88 -66.27 -8.80
CA VAL A 60 -15.57 -66.82 -9.16
C VAL A 60 -15.36 -68.18 -8.47
N ASP A 61 -15.64 -68.27 -7.17
CA ASP A 61 -15.50 -69.51 -6.38
C ASP A 61 -16.46 -70.61 -6.87
N ARG A 62 -17.71 -70.26 -7.22
CA ARG A 62 -18.68 -71.22 -7.77
C ARG A 62 -18.29 -71.73 -9.16
N VAL A 63 -17.69 -70.87 -9.99
CA VAL A 63 -17.17 -71.27 -11.31
C VAL A 63 -15.94 -72.16 -11.16
N ALA A 64 -15.11 -71.92 -10.13
CA ALA A 64 -13.93 -72.72 -9.83
C ALA A 64 -14.26 -74.10 -9.20
N ALA A 65 -15.29 -74.18 -8.35
CA ALA A 65 -15.65 -75.39 -7.59
C ALA A 65 -16.57 -76.39 -8.33
N ALA A 66 -16.91 -76.13 -9.60
CA ALA A 66 -17.76 -77.02 -10.39
C ALA A 66 -16.99 -78.29 -10.83
N ASP A 67 -16.90 -79.27 -9.92
CA ASP A 67 -16.38 -80.62 -10.12
C ASP A 67 -17.37 -81.49 -10.90
N GLY A 68 -16.90 -82.11 -11.98
CA GLY A 68 -17.69 -83.00 -12.84
C GLY A 68 -18.66 -82.22 -13.73
N ALA A 69 -18.53 -82.38 -15.05
CA ALA A 69 -19.15 -81.55 -16.09
C ALA A 69 -20.60 -81.10 -15.80
N PRO A 70 -20.80 -79.77 -15.77
CA PRO A 70 -21.74 -79.16 -16.69
C PRO A 70 -20.94 -78.28 -17.66
N GLY A 71 -21.30 -78.29 -18.95
CA GLY A 71 -20.54 -77.59 -19.99
C GLY A 71 -20.36 -76.09 -19.67
N ASP A 72 -19.34 -75.46 -20.27
CA ASP A 72 -18.96 -74.05 -20.07
C ASP A 72 -20.14 -73.05 -20.02
N ALA A 73 -21.24 -73.36 -20.70
CA ALA A 73 -22.50 -72.63 -20.63
C ALA A 73 -23.13 -72.57 -19.22
N ALA A 74 -23.13 -73.67 -18.46
CA ALA A 74 -23.67 -73.72 -17.10
C ALA A 74 -22.81 -72.96 -16.09
N ARG A 75 -21.48 -72.95 -16.32
CA ARG A 75 -20.54 -72.12 -15.54
C ARG A 75 -20.79 -70.63 -15.79
N LEU A 76 -21.06 -70.23 -17.03
CA LEU A 76 -21.48 -68.86 -17.34
C LEU A 76 -22.88 -68.51 -16.81
N GLU A 77 -23.82 -69.45 -16.78
CA GLU A 77 -25.17 -69.21 -16.25
C GLU A 77 -25.14 -68.81 -14.77
N ALA A 78 -24.18 -69.33 -13.98
CA ALA A 78 -23.96 -68.91 -12.59
C ALA A 78 -23.60 -67.41 -12.46
N ALA A 79 -23.05 -66.80 -13.51
CA ALA A 79 -22.72 -65.38 -13.58
C ALA A 79 -23.89 -64.50 -14.05
N ARG A 80 -25.02 -65.07 -14.48
CA ARG A 80 -26.17 -64.32 -15.01
C ARG A 80 -26.74 -63.32 -14.00
N GLY A 81 -26.78 -63.71 -12.72
CA GLY A 81 -27.21 -62.83 -11.63
C GLY A 81 -26.34 -61.58 -11.42
N LEU A 82 -25.07 -61.60 -11.87
CA LEU A 82 -24.18 -60.44 -11.73
C LEU A 82 -24.61 -59.26 -12.60
N PHE A 83 -25.24 -59.51 -13.75
CA PHE A 83 -25.74 -58.43 -14.62
C PHE A 83 -26.85 -57.60 -13.96
N VAL A 84 -27.58 -58.19 -13.00
CA VAL A 84 -28.60 -57.50 -12.20
C VAL A 84 -27.95 -56.75 -11.03
N ILE A 85 -26.96 -57.37 -10.38
CA ILE A 85 -26.32 -56.83 -9.16
C ILE A 85 -25.26 -55.76 -9.48
N LEU A 86 -24.63 -55.83 -10.65
CA LEU A 86 -23.57 -54.94 -11.13
C LEU A 86 -24.02 -54.21 -12.40
N PRO A 87 -24.68 -53.04 -12.29
CA PRO A 87 -25.27 -52.33 -13.43
C PRO A 87 -24.26 -51.77 -14.45
N ALA A 88 -22.97 -51.76 -14.11
CA ALA A 88 -21.89 -51.42 -15.03
C ALA A 88 -21.34 -52.63 -15.80
N LEU A 89 -21.70 -53.87 -15.43
CA LEU A 89 -21.21 -55.08 -16.08
C LEU A 89 -21.82 -55.21 -17.49
N ARG A 90 -20.96 -55.21 -18.51
CA ARG A 90 -21.35 -55.34 -19.93
C ARG A 90 -21.07 -56.71 -20.50
N LYS A 91 -20.04 -57.41 -20.03
CA LYS A 91 -19.70 -58.75 -20.50
C LYS A 91 -19.05 -59.60 -19.42
N VAL A 92 -19.28 -60.90 -19.50
CA VAL A 92 -18.55 -61.94 -18.77
C VAL A 92 -18.06 -62.94 -19.81
N SER A 93 -16.77 -63.27 -19.82
CA SER A 93 -16.22 -64.28 -20.74
C SER A 93 -15.40 -65.31 -19.99
N LEU A 94 -15.63 -66.57 -20.31
CA LEU A 94 -14.86 -67.71 -19.83
C LEU A 94 -14.04 -68.26 -21.00
N ARG A 95 -12.73 -68.44 -20.81
CA ARG A 95 -11.81 -68.95 -21.84
C ARG A 95 -11.00 -70.11 -21.28
N ASP A 96 -10.84 -71.16 -22.09
CA ASP A 96 -9.86 -72.23 -21.93
C ASP A 96 -8.73 -72.03 -22.97
N ALA A 97 -7.71 -72.89 -22.97
CA ALA A 97 -6.55 -72.84 -23.86
C ALA A 97 -6.90 -72.90 -25.37
N GLU A 98 -8.04 -73.50 -25.74
CA GLU A 98 -8.44 -73.71 -27.14
C GLU A 98 -9.79 -73.08 -27.55
N ARG A 99 -10.68 -72.76 -26.60
CA ARG A 99 -12.05 -72.24 -26.87
C ARG A 99 -12.47 -71.19 -25.84
N GLY A 100 -13.36 -70.28 -26.23
CA GLY A 100 -13.94 -69.27 -25.33
C GLY A 100 -15.43 -69.10 -25.53
N ILE A 101 -16.15 -68.84 -24.44
CA ILE A 101 -17.59 -68.54 -24.44
C ILE A 101 -17.79 -67.18 -23.74
N GLU A 102 -18.67 -66.35 -24.29
CA GLU A 102 -19.00 -65.05 -23.69
C GLU A 102 -20.51 -64.83 -23.50
N MET A 103 -20.85 -64.06 -22.47
CA MET A 103 -22.19 -63.57 -22.17
C MET A 103 -22.15 -62.04 -22.11
N ARG A 104 -23.07 -61.37 -22.80
CA ARG A 104 -23.16 -59.90 -22.88
C ARG A 104 -24.48 -59.37 -22.33
N ALA A 105 -24.43 -58.17 -21.76
CA ALA A 105 -25.58 -57.51 -21.14
C ALA A 105 -26.68 -57.11 -22.15
N ASP A 106 -26.33 -56.74 -23.38
CA ASP A 106 -27.24 -56.11 -24.37
C ASP A 106 -28.35 -57.03 -24.91
N ALA A 107 -28.43 -58.30 -24.49
CA ALA A 107 -29.52 -59.20 -24.93
C ALA A 107 -29.90 -60.33 -23.96
N GLY A 108 -29.11 -60.62 -22.91
CA GLY A 108 -29.34 -61.81 -22.08
C GLY A 108 -29.15 -63.15 -22.81
N ASP A 109 -28.80 -63.12 -24.09
CA ASP A 109 -28.47 -64.30 -24.91
C ASP A 109 -27.02 -64.73 -24.66
N LEU A 110 -26.84 -66.00 -24.31
CA LEU A 110 -25.53 -66.66 -24.42
C LEU A 110 -25.18 -66.76 -25.91
N ARG A 111 -24.13 -66.07 -26.33
CA ARG A 111 -23.59 -66.21 -27.69
C ARG A 111 -22.34 -67.06 -27.65
N THR A 112 -22.39 -68.23 -28.27
CA THR A 112 -21.20 -69.05 -28.56
C THR A 112 -20.49 -68.47 -29.77
N GLY A 113 -19.24 -68.04 -29.63
CA GLY A 113 -18.45 -67.50 -30.73
C GLY A 113 -16.96 -67.74 -30.53
N VAL A 114 -16.20 -67.82 -31.62
CA VAL A 114 -14.73 -67.89 -31.59
C VAL A 114 -14.20 -66.50 -31.25
N ALA A 115 -13.58 -66.36 -30.09
CA ALA A 115 -12.96 -65.11 -29.69
C ALA A 115 -11.72 -64.79 -30.56
N GLU A 116 -11.57 -63.55 -31.01
CA GLU A 116 -10.35 -63.10 -31.70
C GLU A 116 -9.09 -63.35 -30.84
N PRO A 117 -7.96 -63.71 -31.47
CA PRO A 117 -6.71 -63.99 -30.78
C PRO A 117 -6.22 -62.74 -30.04
N LEU A 118 -5.66 -62.95 -28.85
CA LEU A 118 -5.12 -61.89 -28.02
C LEU A 118 -4.02 -61.12 -28.77
N PRO A 119 -4.05 -59.77 -28.78
CA PRO A 119 -2.91 -59.01 -29.26
C PRO A 119 -1.66 -59.35 -28.43
N PRO A 120 -0.47 -59.46 -29.06
CA PRO A 120 0.76 -59.78 -28.37
C PRO A 120 1.08 -58.72 -27.31
N GLY A 121 1.18 -59.12 -26.04
CA GLY A 121 1.45 -58.22 -24.90
C GLY A 121 0.57 -58.43 -23.65
N SER A 122 -0.35 -59.38 -23.64
CA SER A 122 -1.20 -59.68 -22.48
C SER A 122 -0.39 -60.26 -21.29
N ARG A 123 -0.40 -59.58 -20.13
CA ARG A 123 0.34 -59.94 -18.89
C ARG A 123 -0.59 -60.11 -17.67
N ARG A 124 -0.09 -60.83 -16.63
CA ARG A 124 -0.77 -61.28 -15.40
C ARG A 124 -1.30 -60.13 -14.53
N VAL A 125 -2.44 -60.36 -13.87
CA VAL A 125 -3.10 -59.40 -12.96
C VAL A 125 -2.48 -59.34 -11.55
N SER A 126 -1.62 -60.29 -11.13
CA SER A 126 -1.02 -60.21 -9.78
C SER A 126 0.06 -59.13 -9.61
N ASP A 127 0.54 -58.51 -10.70
CA ASP A 127 1.74 -57.66 -10.68
C ASP A 127 1.48 -56.19 -11.10
N GLU A 128 0.21 -55.75 -11.17
CA GLU A 128 -0.16 -54.39 -11.59
C GLU A 128 -0.53 -53.46 -10.42
N PRO A 129 -0.45 -52.12 -10.59
CA PRO A 129 -0.88 -51.16 -9.56
C PRO A 129 -2.30 -51.45 -9.06
N PRO A 130 -2.67 -51.04 -7.83
CA PRO A 130 -3.98 -51.36 -7.25
C PRO A 130 -5.08 -51.05 -8.28
N VAL A 131 -5.97 -52.02 -8.51
CA VAL A 131 -6.95 -52.06 -9.62
C VAL A 131 -7.72 -50.73 -9.80
N ALA A 132 -7.86 -49.96 -8.72
CA ALA A 132 -8.36 -48.58 -8.70
C ALA A 132 -7.59 -47.58 -9.59
N ARG A 133 -6.25 -47.61 -9.60
CA ARG A 133 -5.42 -46.74 -10.46
C ARG A 133 -5.58 -47.07 -11.95
N ARG A 134 -5.76 -48.35 -12.29
CA ARG A 134 -6.00 -48.78 -13.68
C ARG A 134 -7.32 -48.24 -14.22
N LEU A 135 -8.38 -48.26 -13.39
CA LEU A 135 -9.67 -47.69 -13.77
C LEU A 135 -9.55 -46.22 -14.20
N GLN A 136 -8.65 -45.47 -13.55
CA GLN A 136 -8.38 -44.06 -13.89
C GLN A 136 -7.43 -43.89 -15.08
N GLN A 137 -6.38 -44.71 -15.21
CA GLN A 137 -5.28 -44.52 -16.17
C GLN A 137 -5.49 -45.21 -17.54
N GLU A 138 -6.20 -46.34 -17.58
CA GLU A 138 -6.40 -47.09 -18.82
C GLU A 138 -7.30 -46.32 -19.79
N SER A 139 -6.94 -46.33 -21.07
CA SER A 139 -7.73 -45.69 -22.12
C SER A 139 -8.62 -46.73 -22.81
N GLY A 140 -9.94 -46.53 -22.75
CA GLY A 140 -10.92 -47.45 -23.35
C GLY A 140 -12.32 -47.28 -22.77
N ALA A 141 -13.35 -47.69 -23.52
CA ALA A 141 -14.75 -47.63 -23.08
C ALA A 141 -15.13 -48.78 -22.11
N VAL A 142 -14.33 -49.85 -22.07
CA VAL A 142 -14.57 -51.04 -21.25
C VAL A 142 -13.38 -51.28 -20.33
N PHE A 143 -13.64 -51.30 -19.02
CA PHE A 143 -12.68 -51.68 -17.99
C PHE A 143 -12.79 -53.18 -17.71
N VAL A 144 -11.67 -53.92 -17.75
CA VAL A 144 -11.70 -55.39 -17.65
C VAL A 144 -11.01 -55.86 -16.39
N ILE A 145 -11.72 -56.64 -15.56
CA ILE A 145 -11.15 -57.37 -14.42
C ILE A 145 -10.98 -58.82 -14.85
N ARG A 146 -9.78 -59.39 -14.66
CA ARG A 146 -9.47 -60.77 -15.05
C ARG A 146 -9.10 -61.62 -13.84
N PHE A 147 -9.57 -62.86 -13.84
CA PHE A 147 -9.25 -63.89 -12.86
C PHE A 147 -8.71 -65.12 -13.61
N ASP A 148 -7.51 -65.57 -13.26
CA ASP A 148 -6.94 -66.82 -13.76
C ASP A 148 -7.24 -67.93 -12.74
N LEU A 149 -7.95 -68.97 -13.16
CA LEU A 149 -8.45 -70.07 -12.33
C LEU A 149 -7.72 -71.37 -12.68
N ARG A 150 -7.44 -72.19 -11.66
CA ARG A 150 -6.89 -73.54 -11.81
C ARG A 150 -7.78 -74.52 -11.03
N PRO A 151 -8.81 -75.09 -11.66
CA PRO A 151 -9.67 -76.08 -11.03
C PRO A 151 -8.87 -77.33 -10.66
N GLU A 152 -9.20 -78.00 -9.55
CA GLU A 152 -8.58 -79.27 -9.20
C GLU A 152 -8.98 -80.34 -10.24
N GLY A 153 -8.00 -80.86 -10.99
CA GLY A 153 -8.23 -81.90 -12.01
C GLY A 153 -8.66 -81.40 -13.41
N GLY A 154 -8.61 -80.09 -13.70
CA GLY A 154 -9.00 -79.52 -15.00
C GLY A 154 -7.96 -78.59 -15.65
N PRO A 155 -8.15 -78.20 -16.94
CA PRO A 155 -7.28 -77.24 -17.62
C PRO A 155 -7.42 -75.82 -17.03
N PRO A 156 -6.38 -74.95 -17.17
CA PRO A 156 -6.43 -73.59 -16.66
C PRO A 156 -7.50 -72.76 -17.37
N LEU A 157 -8.35 -72.10 -16.59
CA LEU A 157 -9.46 -71.29 -17.08
C LEU A 157 -9.20 -69.81 -16.83
N ARG A 158 -9.66 -68.94 -17.72
CA ARG A 158 -9.60 -67.49 -17.56
C ARG A 158 -11.01 -66.90 -17.57
N LEU A 159 -11.35 -66.16 -16.54
CA LEU A 159 -12.62 -65.47 -16.39
C LEU A 159 -12.40 -63.95 -16.47
N GLU A 160 -13.04 -63.29 -17.42
CA GLU A 160 -12.95 -61.83 -17.61
C GLU A 160 -14.32 -61.17 -17.41
N PHE A 161 -14.34 -60.09 -16.65
CA PHE A 161 -15.50 -59.24 -16.42
C PHE A 161 -15.24 -57.87 -17.06
N GLY A 162 -16.01 -57.51 -18.08
CA GLY A 162 -15.93 -56.21 -18.74
C GLY A 162 -17.00 -55.27 -18.23
N PHE A 163 -16.59 -54.13 -17.71
CA PHE A 163 -17.44 -53.07 -17.17
C PHE A 163 -17.43 -51.83 -18.05
N ASP A 164 -18.55 -51.13 -18.13
CA ASP A 164 -18.65 -49.81 -18.73
C ASP A 164 -17.87 -48.79 -17.90
N ARG A 165 -16.73 -48.34 -18.44
CA ARG A 165 -15.83 -47.43 -17.73
C ARG A 165 -16.45 -46.06 -17.53
N GLU A 166 -17.23 -45.56 -18.50
CA GLU A 166 -17.89 -44.28 -18.39
C GLU A 166 -18.93 -44.29 -17.27
N ARG A 167 -19.70 -45.38 -17.12
CA ARG A 167 -20.64 -45.53 -16.00
C ARG A 167 -19.95 -45.60 -14.64
N LEU A 168 -18.81 -46.31 -14.55
CA LEU A 168 -18.02 -46.38 -13.32
C LEU A 168 -17.44 -45.02 -12.93
N LEU A 169 -16.87 -44.29 -13.89
CA LEU A 169 -16.33 -42.94 -13.67
C LEU A 169 -17.45 -41.93 -13.37
N ALA A 170 -18.59 -42.01 -14.04
CA ALA A 170 -19.75 -41.15 -13.78
C ALA A 170 -20.30 -41.33 -12.36
N ARG A 171 -20.24 -42.55 -11.80
CA ARG A 171 -20.62 -42.81 -10.40
C ARG A 171 -19.64 -42.16 -9.42
N LEU A 172 -18.34 -42.27 -9.67
CA LEU A 172 -17.29 -41.63 -8.87
C LEU A 172 -17.43 -40.10 -8.91
N ASP A 173 -17.55 -39.53 -10.11
CA ASP A 173 -17.71 -38.09 -10.29
C ASP A 173 -19.02 -37.62 -9.63
N ALA A 174 -20.09 -38.43 -9.67
CA ALA A 174 -21.36 -38.11 -9.01
C ALA A 174 -21.24 -37.97 -7.49
N ALA A 175 -20.46 -38.82 -6.84
CA ALA A 175 -20.23 -38.77 -5.40
C ALA A 175 -19.42 -37.51 -5.00
N LEU A 176 -18.44 -37.13 -5.83
CA LEU A 176 -17.54 -36.01 -5.54
C LEU A 176 -18.09 -34.63 -5.94
N ARG A 177 -19.10 -34.57 -6.82
CA ARG A 177 -19.73 -33.31 -7.28
C ARG A 177 -20.19 -32.41 -6.13
N GLY A 178 -20.70 -32.98 -5.04
CA GLY A 178 -21.14 -32.21 -3.86
C GLY A 178 -19.99 -31.46 -3.19
N ILE A 179 -18.87 -32.14 -2.98
CA ILE A 179 -17.66 -31.58 -2.39
C ILE A 179 -17.08 -30.47 -3.28
N GLN A 180 -17.01 -30.72 -4.59
CA GLN A 180 -16.47 -29.74 -5.54
C GLN A 180 -17.31 -28.46 -5.58
N ARG A 181 -18.65 -28.57 -5.51
CA ARG A 181 -19.54 -27.40 -5.39
C ARG A 181 -19.35 -26.65 -4.07
N ALA A 182 -19.14 -27.35 -2.96
CA ALA A 182 -18.89 -26.72 -1.67
C ALA A 182 -17.55 -25.93 -1.66
N VAL A 183 -16.47 -26.52 -2.18
CA VAL A 183 -15.14 -25.88 -2.26
C VAL A 183 -15.18 -24.63 -3.15
N THR A 184 -15.81 -24.74 -4.33
CA THR A 184 -15.95 -23.59 -5.25
C THR A 184 -16.82 -22.49 -4.67
N GLY A 185 -17.91 -22.84 -3.97
CA GLY A 185 -18.74 -21.88 -3.24
C GLY A 185 -17.96 -21.13 -2.15
N PHE A 186 -17.17 -21.85 -1.34
CA PHE A 186 -16.33 -21.25 -0.30
C PHE A 186 -15.28 -20.31 -0.90
N ALA A 187 -14.62 -20.73 -1.98
CA ALA A 187 -13.66 -19.90 -2.72
C ALA A 187 -14.29 -18.57 -3.17
N LEU A 188 -15.50 -18.62 -3.74
CA LEU A 188 -16.20 -17.43 -4.22
C LEU A 188 -16.55 -16.46 -3.09
N VAL A 189 -17.13 -16.97 -1.99
CA VAL A 189 -17.52 -16.15 -0.84
C VAL A 189 -16.31 -15.44 -0.24
N GLY A 190 -15.22 -16.16 0.02
CA GLY A 190 -14.01 -15.54 0.58
C GLY A 190 -13.37 -14.51 -0.34
N ALA A 191 -13.35 -14.76 -1.66
CA ALA A 191 -12.85 -13.78 -2.63
C ALA A 191 -13.69 -12.49 -2.63
N ILE A 192 -15.02 -12.61 -2.61
CA ILE A 192 -15.94 -11.47 -2.52
C ILE A 192 -15.72 -10.70 -1.22
N SER A 193 -15.60 -11.39 -0.07
CA SER A 193 -15.36 -10.75 1.23
C SER A 193 -14.05 -9.95 1.25
N ILE A 194 -12.96 -10.50 0.69
CA ILE A 194 -11.66 -9.79 0.61
C ILE A 194 -11.78 -8.55 -0.28
N LEU A 195 -12.42 -8.65 -1.44
CA LEU A 195 -12.63 -7.51 -2.34
C LEU A 195 -13.48 -6.41 -1.67
N LEU A 196 -14.56 -6.79 -0.99
CA LEU A 196 -15.43 -5.86 -0.27
C LEU A 196 -14.67 -5.13 0.85
N ALA A 197 -13.90 -5.86 1.67
CA ALA A 197 -13.08 -5.29 2.73
C ALA A 197 -12.04 -4.28 2.18
N THR A 198 -11.43 -4.61 1.04
CA THR A 198 -10.49 -3.72 0.35
C THR A 198 -11.19 -2.43 -0.10
N GLY A 199 -12.38 -2.55 -0.69
CA GLY A 199 -13.20 -1.42 -1.15
C GLY A 199 -13.65 -0.50 0.00
N ILE A 200 -14.13 -1.07 1.11
CA ILE A 200 -14.54 -0.31 2.30
C ILE A 200 -13.37 0.46 2.88
N THR A 201 -12.22 -0.20 3.06
CA THR A 201 -11.01 0.41 3.63
C THR A 201 -10.50 1.55 2.75
N TRP A 202 -10.55 1.38 1.42
CA TRP A 202 -10.23 2.43 0.46
C TRP A 202 -11.20 3.62 0.53
N MET A 203 -12.51 3.36 0.64
CA MET A 203 -13.54 4.38 0.76
C MET A 203 -13.40 5.19 2.06
N ALA A 204 -13.18 4.52 3.19
CA ALA A 204 -12.98 5.16 4.49
C ALA A 204 -11.76 6.09 4.49
N MET A 205 -10.65 5.66 3.92
CA MET A 205 -9.46 6.51 3.75
C MET A 205 -9.69 7.69 2.80
N ARG A 206 -10.49 7.50 1.76
CA ARG A 206 -10.86 8.59 0.84
C ARG A 206 -11.72 9.64 1.56
N ALA A 207 -12.61 9.21 2.44
CA ALA A 207 -13.46 10.09 3.25
C ALA A 207 -12.63 10.89 4.27
N THR A 208 -11.75 10.24 5.04
CA THR A 208 -10.92 10.93 6.05
C THR A 208 -10.00 11.97 5.43
N ARG A 209 -9.43 11.72 4.24
CA ARG A 209 -8.62 12.72 3.53
C ARG A 209 -9.40 13.92 3.05
N ARG A 210 -10.64 13.72 2.59
CA ARG A 210 -11.51 14.85 2.22
C ARG A 210 -11.75 15.73 3.43
N ILE A 211 -12.06 15.13 4.58
CA ILE A 211 -12.30 15.84 5.83
C ILE A 211 -11.05 16.63 6.26
N GLU A 212 -9.87 16.00 6.31
CA GLU A 212 -8.60 16.68 6.67
C GLU A 212 -8.29 17.87 5.75
N SER A 213 -8.46 17.71 4.43
CA SER A 213 -8.21 18.80 3.48
C SER A 213 -9.19 19.97 3.65
N HIS A 214 -10.45 19.70 3.98
CA HIS A 214 -11.44 20.75 4.26
C HIS A 214 -11.11 21.45 5.57
N PHE A 215 -10.73 20.73 6.62
CA PHE A 215 -10.29 21.32 7.88
C PHE A 215 -9.04 22.19 7.70
N GLN A 216 -8.04 21.74 6.95
CA GLN A 216 -6.85 22.54 6.63
C GLN A 216 -7.21 23.84 5.89
N GLN A 217 -8.16 23.79 4.95
CA GLN A 217 -8.62 24.97 4.23
C GLN A 217 -9.44 25.91 5.10
N LEU A 218 -10.33 25.37 5.94
CA LEU A 218 -11.13 26.15 6.89
C LEU A 218 -10.23 26.79 7.96
N TYR A 219 -9.26 26.06 8.49
CA TYR A 219 -8.28 26.58 9.45
C TYR A 219 -7.41 27.69 8.84
N ARG A 220 -6.97 27.52 7.58
CA ARG A 220 -6.26 28.58 6.84
C ARG A 220 -7.15 29.81 6.63
N ARG A 221 -8.39 29.61 6.18
CA ARG A 221 -9.35 30.71 5.95
C ARG A 221 -9.66 31.43 7.25
N ALA A 222 -9.96 30.69 8.32
CA ALA A 222 -10.21 31.21 9.66
C ALA A 222 -9.03 32.04 10.17
N SER A 223 -7.79 31.51 10.08
CA SER A 223 -6.58 32.24 10.46
C SER A 223 -6.37 33.51 9.62
N LEU A 224 -6.66 33.48 8.32
CA LEU A 224 -6.55 34.65 7.45
C LEU A 224 -7.64 35.69 7.75
N THR A 225 -8.86 35.28 8.10
CA THR A 225 -9.93 36.20 8.49
C THR A 225 -9.66 36.86 9.84
N GLU A 226 -9.12 36.12 10.81
CA GLU A 226 -8.72 36.67 12.11
C GLU A 226 -7.57 37.68 11.94
N ILE A 227 -6.53 37.29 11.20
CA ILE A 227 -5.40 38.17 10.85
C ILE A 227 -5.87 39.39 10.04
N ALA A 228 -6.81 39.22 9.11
CA ALA A 228 -7.34 40.32 8.31
C ALA A 228 -8.17 41.30 9.17
N ALA A 229 -8.93 40.80 10.15
CA ALA A 229 -9.68 41.65 11.07
C ALA A 229 -8.74 42.50 11.94
N GLU A 230 -7.70 41.88 12.47
CA GLU A 230 -6.68 42.57 13.28
C GLU A 230 -5.90 43.61 12.45
N LEU A 231 -5.55 43.28 11.19
CA LEU A 231 -4.96 44.23 10.24
C LEU A 231 -5.89 45.41 9.95
N VAL A 232 -7.18 45.17 9.71
CA VAL A 232 -8.15 46.25 9.46
C VAL A 232 -8.22 47.20 10.66
N HIS A 233 -8.16 46.67 11.88
CA HIS A 233 -8.07 47.48 13.09
C HIS A 233 -6.76 48.27 13.15
N GLU A 234 -5.62 47.66 12.84
CA GLU A 234 -4.32 48.33 12.86
C GLU A 234 -4.11 49.36 11.75
N LEU A 235 -4.72 49.18 10.57
CA LEU A 235 -4.69 50.15 9.46
C LEU A 235 -5.60 51.35 9.73
N ARG A 236 -6.70 51.14 10.47
CA ARG A 236 -7.62 52.22 10.82
C ARG A 236 -6.94 53.29 11.69
N ASN A 237 -6.00 52.89 12.54
CA ASN A 237 -5.29 53.81 13.44
C ASN A 237 -4.43 54.86 12.71
N PRO A 238 -3.42 54.50 11.87
CA PRO A 238 -2.63 55.47 11.12
C PRO A 238 -3.46 56.24 10.10
N LEU A 239 -4.51 55.66 9.52
CA LEU A 239 -5.42 56.39 8.63
C LEU A 239 -6.22 57.48 9.38
N MET A 240 -6.61 57.23 10.62
CA MET A 240 -7.26 58.23 11.47
C MET A 240 -6.29 59.33 11.91
N ALA A 241 -5.04 58.97 12.22
CA ALA A 241 -3.97 59.92 12.53
C ALA A 241 -3.65 60.82 11.32
N LEU A 242 -3.46 60.25 10.13
CA LEU A 242 -3.29 60.99 8.88
C LEU A 242 -4.43 61.97 8.61
N ARG A 243 -5.68 61.54 8.84
CA ARG A 243 -6.85 62.42 8.69
C ARG A 243 -6.86 63.53 9.74
N GLY A 244 -6.44 63.24 10.98
CA GLY A 244 -6.28 64.22 12.06
C GLY A 244 -5.24 65.27 11.73
N ASN A 245 -4.06 64.84 11.30
CA ASN A 245 -2.94 65.70 10.90
C ASN A 245 -3.28 66.54 9.66
N ALA A 246 -3.92 65.95 8.66
CA ALA A 246 -4.45 66.71 7.51
C ALA A 246 -5.49 67.76 7.90
N SER A 247 -6.27 67.52 8.96
CA SER A 247 -7.21 68.50 9.50
C SER A 247 -6.50 69.59 10.31
N ALA A 248 -5.47 69.22 11.08
CA ALA A 248 -4.64 70.15 11.85
C ALA A 248 -3.88 71.14 10.95
N LEU A 249 -3.40 70.70 9.78
CA LEU A 249 -2.80 71.57 8.77
C LEU A 249 -3.73 72.71 8.30
N ARG A 250 -5.05 72.54 8.38
CA ARG A 250 -6.03 73.58 8.01
C ARG A 250 -6.24 74.61 9.12
N VAL A 251 -5.92 74.27 10.37
CA VAL A 251 -6.20 75.09 11.56
C VAL A 251 -4.91 75.77 12.06
N ALA A 252 -3.77 75.11 11.94
CA ALA A 252 -2.46 75.58 12.39
C ALA A 252 -1.40 75.42 11.27
N PRO A 253 -1.49 76.20 10.18
CA PRO A 253 -0.55 76.13 9.05
C PRO A 253 0.91 76.46 9.45
N GLU A 254 1.11 77.20 10.54
CA GLU A 254 2.42 77.50 11.11
C GLU A 254 3.17 76.24 11.62
N GLN A 255 2.45 75.16 11.93
CA GLN A 255 3.02 73.87 12.35
C GLN A 255 3.20 72.89 11.17
N ALA A 256 3.05 73.35 9.93
CA ALA A 256 2.99 72.48 8.76
C ALA A 256 4.22 71.59 8.58
N CYS A 257 5.41 72.04 8.97
CA CYS A 257 6.63 71.24 8.87
C CYS A 257 6.62 70.04 9.82
N GLU A 258 6.22 70.24 11.08
CA GLU A 258 6.14 69.16 12.07
C GLU A 258 5.03 68.18 11.72
N ILE A 259 3.85 68.68 11.35
CA ILE A 259 2.72 67.85 10.96
C ILE A 259 3.03 67.03 9.69
N ALA A 260 3.76 67.61 8.71
CA ALA A 260 4.18 66.88 7.51
C ALA A 260 5.16 65.72 7.83
N ILE A 261 6.07 65.92 8.78
CA ILE A 261 6.99 64.87 9.24
C ILE A 261 6.23 63.73 9.92
N GLU A 262 5.22 64.04 10.74
CA GLU A 262 4.37 63.02 11.37
C GLU A 262 3.54 62.25 10.33
N MET A 263 2.96 62.94 9.34
CA MET A 263 2.23 62.30 8.25
C MET A 263 3.13 61.37 7.42
N ASP A 264 4.38 61.76 7.15
CA ASP A 264 5.33 60.91 6.43
C ASP A 264 5.65 59.63 7.23
N ARG A 265 5.84 59.73 8.54
CA ARG A 265 6.02 58.56 9.42
C ARG A 265 4.80 57.63 9.41
N ASP A 266 3.59 58.19 9.45
CA ASP A 266 2.34 57.43 9.39
C ASP A 266 2.19 56.69 8.05
N ILE A 267 2.55 57.33 6.93
CA ILE A 267 2.52 56.74 5.58
C ILE A 267 3.54 55.59 5.48
N VAL A 268 4.76 55.78 5.97
CA VAL A 268 5.79 54.73 5.99
C VAL A 268 5.33 53.54 6.83
N SER A 269 4.79 53.79 8.03
CA SER A 269 4.23 52.74 8.91
C SER A 269 3.09 51.97 8.25
N LEU A 270 2.17 52.67 7.57
CA LEU A 270 1.05 52.07 6.84
C LEU A 270 1.56 51.15 5.71
N ASN A 271 2.56 51.60 4.95
CA ASN A 271 3.12 50.84 3.84
C ASN A 271 3.89 49.59 4.33
N ASP A 272 4.59 49.68 5.45
CA ASP A 272 5.28 48.55 6.10
C ASP A 272 4.28 47.48 6.61
N LYS A 273 3.15 47.91 7.19
CA LYS A 273 2.07 47.00 7.61
C LYS A 273 1.40 46.31 6.42
N LEU A 274 1.09 47.06 5.37
CA LEU A 274 0.48 46.53 4.14
C LEU A 274 1.42 45.55 3.43
N SER A 275 2.71 45.87 3.34
CA SER A 275 3.73 45.02 2.73
C SER A 275 3.91 43.72 3.50
N GLY A 276 3.94 43.78 4.84
CA GLY A 276 3.99 42.59 5.70
C GLY A 276 2.77 41.67 5.52
N PHE A 277 1.57 42.25 5.41
CA PHE A 277 0.35 41.49 5.13
C PHE A 277 0.36 40.86 3.73
N LEU A 278 0.77 41.59 2.71
CA LEU A 278 0.88 41.06 1.34
C LEU A 278 1.92 39.94 1.27
N GLN A 279 3.00 40.02 2.04
CA GLN A 279 3.99 38.95 2.16
C GLN A 279 3.41 37.72 2.89
N LEU A 280 2.59 37.90 3.92
CA LEU A 280 1.85 36.81 4.57
C LEU A 280 0.85 36.13 3.61
N ALA A 281 0.12 36.92 2.81
CA ALA A 281 -0.80 36.41 1.80
C ALA A 281 -0.06 35.65 0.67
N ARG A 282 1.08 36.18 0.20
CA ARG A 282 1.92 35.52 -0.82
C ARG A 282 2.58 34.24 -0.29
N SER A 283 3.18 34.27 0.90
CA SER A 283 3.82 33.10 1.51
C SER A 283 2.82 32.00 1.91
N ALA A 284 1.57 32.35 2.17
CA ALA A 284 0.46 31.39 2.30
C ALA A 284 0.05 30.74 0.96
N GLY A 285 0.30 31.42 -0.16
CA GLY A 285 0.00 30.99 -1.53
C GLY A 285 1.18 30.39 -2.31
N ASP A 286 2.41 30.49 -1.80
CA ASP A 286 3.59 30.05 -2.56
C ASP A 286 3.64 28.51 -2.69
N THR A 287 3.32 28.05 -3.91
CA THR A 287 3.33 26.65 -4.35
C THR A 287 4.64 26.25 -5.01
N GLY A 288 5.68 27.10 -4.97
CA GLY A 288 6.98 26.80 -5.57
C GLY A 288 7.52 25.42 -5.20
N ASP A 289 8.20 24.80 -6.16
CA ASP A 289 8.84 23.50 -5.96
C ASP A 289 10.07 23.66 -5.06
N PHE A 290 10.36 22.60 -4.29
CA PHE A 290 11.60 22.52 -3.54
C PHE A 290 12.75 22.21 -4.48
N THR A 291 13.68 23.14 -4.62
CA THR A 291 14.87 22.99 -5.45
C THR A 291 16.09 22.81 -4.56
N PRO A 292 17.00 21.87 -4.88
CA PRO A 292 18.34 21.86 -4.28
C PRO A 292 18.97 23.23 -4.50
N SER A 293 19.25 23.94 -3.41
CA SER A 293 19.74 25.32 -3.45
C SER A 293 20.95 25.49 -2.54
N ASP A 294 21.89 26.33 -2.99
CA ASP A 294 23.03 26.76 -2.19
C ASP A 294 22.59 27.82 -1.15
N ILE A 295 22.68 27.46 0.13
CA ILE A 295 22.34 28.34 1.25
C ILE A 295 23.27 29.56 1.30
N GLY A 296 24.55 29.41 0.94
CA GLY A 296 25.50 30.51 0.89
C GLY A 296 25.08 31.56 -0.14
N ALA A 297 24.63 31.13 -1.31
CA ALA A 297 24.10 32.02 -2.35
C ALA A 297 22.83 32.75 -1.87
N LEU A 298 21.90 32.06 -1.20
CA LEU A 298 20.69 32.68 -0.65
C LEU A 298 21.00 33.73 0.43
N ILE A 299 21.98 33.47 1.28
CA ILE A 299 22.46 34.43 2.29
C ILE A 299 23.07 35.66 1.59
N ALA A 300 23.87 35.46 0.55
CA ALA A 300 24.46 36.55 -0.22
C ALA A 300 23.39 37.38 -0.95
N ASP A 301 22.34 36.76 -1.47
CA ASP A 301 21.21 37.47 -2.09
C ASP A 301 20.48 38.36 -1.08
N ALA A 302 20.11 37.79 0.08
CA ALA A 302 19.43 38.54 1.14
C ALA A 302 20.31 39.67 1.69
N ALA A 303 21.62 39.45 1.80
CA ALA A 303 22.59 40.46 2.19
C ALA A 303 22.62 41.66 1.24
N ARG A 304 22.65 41.43 -0.08
CA ARG A 304 22.61 42.51 -1.09
C ARG A 304 21.33 43.34 -0.98
N LEU A 305 20.20 42.71 -0.68
CA LEU A 305 18.93 43.43 -0.49
C LEU A 305 18.90 44.25 0.81
N ALA A 306 19.58 43.79 1.86
CA ALA A 306 19.63 44.48 3.15
C ALA A 306 20.67 45.62 3.19
N GLU A 307 21.68 45.60 2.31
CA GLU A 307 22.80 46.53 2.32
C GLU A 307 22.41 48.02 2.37
N PRO A 308 21.44 48.53 1.58
CA PRO A 308 21.09 49.95 1.62
C PRO A 308 20.56 50.40 2.99
N VAL A 309 19.77 49.53 3.66
CA VAL A 309 19.22 49.81 4.99
C VAL A 309 20.32 49.78 6.04
N LEU A 310 21.22 48.80 5.97
CA LEU A 310 22.36 48.67 6.89
C LEU A 310 23.33 49.85 6.77
N ALA A 311 23.64 50.25 5.53
CA ALA A 311 24.53 51.38 5.25
C ALA A 311 23.97 52.70 5.79
N ASN A 312 22.67 52.95 5.59
CA ASN A 312 21.99 54.13 6.15
C ASN A 312 22.05 54.21 7.68
N GLN A 313 22.21 53.06 8.36
CA GLN A 313 22.33 52.96 9.82
C GLN A 313 23.78 52.85 10.31
N GLY A 314 24.77 52.91 9.42
CA GLY A 314 26.19 52.76 9.77
C GLY A 314 26.56 51.36 10.27
N LEU A 315 25.79 50.34 9.87
CA LEU A 315 26.02 48.93 10.21
C LEU A 315 26.75 48.20 9.09
N THR A 316 27.62 47.28 9.46
CA THR A 316 28.34 46.40 8.52
C THR A 316 27.81 44.97 8.61
N LEU A 317 27.89 44.22 7.51
CA LEU A 317 27.50 42.81 7.49
C LEU A 317 28.74 41.92 7.37
N ARG A 318 28.85 40.90 8.21
CA ARG A 318 29.88 39.85 8.13
C ARG A 318 29.24 38.50 7.88
N ILE A 319 29.59 37.87 6.77
CA ILE A 319 29.07 36.56 6.37
C ILE A 319 30.18 35.53 6.54
N ASP A 320 29.89 34.48 7.30
CA ASP A 320 30.72 33.30 7.47
C ASP A 320 29.90 32.07 7.07
N ALA A 321 29.97 31.74 5.79
CA ALA A 321 29.25 30.63 5.17
C ALA A 321 30.25 29.82 4.34
N PRO A 322 30.86 28.75 4.88
CA PRO A 322 31.72 27.87 4.11
C PRO A 322 30.89 27.13 3.06
N ARG A 323 31.55 26.36 2.19
CA ARG A 323 30.85 25.54 1.20
C ARG A 323 29.96 24.50 1.90
N LEU A 324 28.64 24.66 1.75
CA LEU A 324 27.63 23.79 2.33
C LEU A 324 27.02 22.86 1.26
N PRO A 325 26.50 21.69 1.65
CA PRO A 325 25.69 20.88 0.75
C PRO A 325 24.40 21.64 0.36
N GLU A 326 23.89 21.36 -0.84
CA GLU A 326 22.62 21.91 -1.29
C GLU A 326 21.48 21.40 -0.41
N VAL A 327 20.54 22.30 -0.11
CA VAL A 327 19.35 22.00 0.69
C VAL A 327 18.12 22.16 -0.19
N PRO A 328 17.17 21.21 -0.18
CA PRO A 328 15.90 21.36 -0.88
C PRO A 328 15.07 22.45 -0.20
N VAL A 329 15.00 23.64 -0.81
CA VAL A 329 14.24 24.80 -0.31
C VAL A 329 13.47 25.48 -1.44
N ARG A 330 12.47 26.30 -1.08
CA ARG A 330 11.89 27.30 -1.98
C ARG A 330 12.71 28.57 -1.84
N ALA A 331 13.57 28.82 -2.84
CA ALA A 331 14.60 29.86 -2.79
C ALA A 331 14.05 31.24 -2.42
N ASP A 332 12.97 31.68 -3.07
CA ASP A 332 12.38 33.01 -2.84
C ASP A 332 11.81 33.16 -1.43
N ALA A 333 11.05 32.18 -0.98
CA ALA A 333 10.51 32.16 0.38
C ALA A 333 11.63 32.17 1.43
N MET A 334 12.77 31.52 1.17
CA MET A 334 13.88 31.49 2.12
C MET A 334 14.74 32.75 2.08
N ARG A 335 14.89 33.38 0.92
CA ARG A 335 15.47 34.72 0.80
C ARG A 335 14.69 35.74 1.61
N ASP A 336 13.36 35.70 1.54
CA ASP A 336 12.46 36.58 2.30
C ASP A 336 12.64 36.40 3.82
N VAL A 337 12.76 35.16 4.30
CA VAL A 337 13.03 34.88 5.71
C VAL A 337 14.37 35.48 6.15
N LEU A 338 15.43 35.25 5.37
CA LEU A 338 16.77 35.75 5.68
C LEU A 338 16.80 37.28 5.68
N LEU A 339 16.15 37.92 4.70
CA LEU A 339 16.02 39.37 4.64
C LEU A 339 15.30 39.91 5.87
N ASN A 340 14.18 39.29 6.27
CA ASN A 340 13.45 39.70 7.46
C ASN A 340 14.30 39.61 8.74
N LEU A 341 15.09 38.55 8.91
CA LEU A 341 15.99 38.43 10.06
C LEU A 341 17.10 39.49 10.04
N LEU A 342 17.66 39.81 8.87
CA LEU A 342 18.67 40.86 8.73
C LEU A 342 18.11 42.24 9.06
N LEU A 343 16.91 42.56 8.59
CA LEU A 343 16.24 43.82 8.91
C LEU A 343 15.87 43.91 10.40
N ASN A 344 15.46 42.79 11.02
CA ASN A 344 15.24 42.75 12.46
C ASN A 344 16.52 43.00 13.26
N ALA A 345 17.64 42.41 12.82
CA ALA A 345 18.95 42.61 13.42
C ALA A 345 19.42 44.07 13.29
N ALA A 346 19.20 44.70 12.13
CA ALA A 346 19.51 46.12 11.90
C ALA A 346 18.75 47.03 12.87
N ARG A 347 17.50 46.65 13.15
CA ARG A 347 16.57 47.38 13.98
C ARG A 347 16.78 47.14 15.49
N SER A 348 17.67 46.25 15.91
CA SER A 348 17.85 45.78 17.31
C SER A 348 18.30 46.81 18.37
N GLY A 349 18.38 48.10 18.03
CA GLY A 349 18.90 49.16 18.92
C GLY A 349 20.40 49.39 18.81
N GLN A 350 21.11 48.56 18.02
CA GLN A 350 22.53 48.71 17.78
C GLN A 350 22.84 49.98 16.96
N ARG A 351 23.57 50.93 17.55
CA ARG A 351 23.93 52.20 16.87
C ARG A 351 25.16 52.11 15.96
N ARG A 352 26.07 51.15 16.21
CA ARG A 352 27.28 50.89 15.40
C ARG A 352 27.72 49.43 15.53
N GLY A 353 28.40 48.91 14.52
CA GLY A 353 29.08 47.60 14.57
C GLY A 353 28.70 46.68 13.42
N ALA A 354 28.78 45.37 13.65
CA ALA A 354 28.56 44.37 12.61
C ALA A 354 27.45 43.40 13.00
N ILE A 355 26.50 43.20 12.08
CA ILE A 355 25.61 42.03 12.07
C ILE A 355 26.40 40.87 11.49
N ARG A 356 26.29 39.70 12.11
CA ARG A 356 27.00 38.50 11.68
C ARG A 356 26.02 37.44 11.23
N VAL A 357 26.20 36.93 10.01
CA VAL A 357 25.50 35.75 9.52
C VAL A 357 26.48 34.59 9.49
N ARG A 358 26.14 33.49 10.14
CA ARG A 358 26.91 32.25 10.12
C ARG A 358 26.07 31.13 9.55
N ALA A 359 26.64 30.32 8.68
CA ALA A 359 26.02 29.09 8.25
C ALA A 359 26.98 27.92 8.45
N TRP A 360 26.50 26.80 8.99
CA TRP A 360 27.34 25.62 9.18
C TRP A 360 26.50 24.35 9.09
N ARG A 361 27.15 23.25 8.75
CA ARG A 361 26.53 21.93 8.82
C ARG A 361 26.75 21.33 10.21
N ARG A 362 25.69 20.75 10.78
CA ARG A 362 25.79 19.90 11.97
C ARG A 362 24.94 18.66 11.77
N GLY A 363 25.59 17.50 11.64
CA GLY A 363 24.93 16.24 11.34
C GLY A 363 24.18 16.28 10.01
N ASP A 364 22.87 16.03 10.06
CA ASP A 364 21.95 15.99 8.91
C ASP A 364 21.17 17.30 8.69
N ALA A 365 21.66 18.41 9.24
CA ALA A 365 21.05 19.72 9.08
C ALA A 365 22.07 20.82 8.75
N VAL A 366 21.61 21.84 8.03
CA VAL A 366 22.27 23.14 7.89
C VAL A 366 21.67 24.08 8.93
N HIS A 367 22.53 24.75 9.66
CA HIS A 367 22.19 25.80 10.60
C HIS A 367 22.55 27.15 9.99
N ILE A 368 21.70 28.15 10.17
CA ILE A 368 21.91 29.52 9.75
C ILE A 368 21.61 30.41 10.95
N ALA A 369 22.58 31.17 11.42
CA ALA A 369 22.43 32.10 12.53
C ALA A 369 22.63 33.54 12.07
N VAL A 370 21.72 34.43 12.45
CA VAL A 370 21.83 35.89 12.31
C VAL A 370 22.02 36.46 13.72
N GLU A 371 23.13 37.16 13.94
CA GLU A 371 23.56 37.68 15.23
C GLU A 371 23.72 39.20 15.18
N ASP A 372 23.07 39.90 16.09
CA ASP A 372 23.24 41.33 16.33
C ASP A 372 23.98 41.60 17.65
N ARG A 373 24.28 42.88 17.90
CA ARG A 373 24.81 43.38 19.18
C ARG A 373 23.91 44.48 19.74
N GLY A 374 22.61 44.37 19.53
CA GLY A 374 21.62 45.30 20.06
C GLY A 374 21.32 45.04 21.53
N ASP A 375 20.15 45.50 21.96
CA ASP A 375 19.72 45.45 23.37
C ASP A 375 19.35 44.02 23.83
N GLY A 376 19.28 43.08 22.89
CA GLY A 376 18.81 41.71 23.13
C GLY A 376 17.29 41.63 23.20
N ILE A 377 16.80 40.50 23.68
CA ILE A 377 15.37 40.18 23.80
C ILE A 377 15.06 39.96 25.28
N ASP A 378 14.06 40.64 25.83
CA ASP A 378 13.59 40.33 27.19
C ASP A 378 13.20 38.85 27.29
N PRO A 379 13.78 38.07 28.25
CA PRO A 379 13.46 36.66 28.43
C PRO A 379 11.97 36.35 28.55
N ALA A 380 11.16 37.26 29.12
CA ALA A 380 9.72 37.10 29.24
C ALA A 380 9.00 37.13 27.88
N LEU A 381 9.62 37.71 26.86
CA LEU A 381 9.03 37.90 25.53
C LEU A 381 9.45 36.80 24.54
N LEU A 382 10.51 36.05 24.82
CA LEU A 382 10.99 34.93 23.99
C LEU A 382 9.88 33.93 23.60
N PRO A 383 8.96 33.51 24.49
CA PRO A 383 7.90 32.56 24.13
C PRO A 383 6.91 33.09 23.08
N ARG A 384 6.70 34.42 23.07
CA ARG A 384 5.70 35.10 22.23
C ARG A 384 6.30 35.72 20.97
N LEU A 385 7.63 35.73 20.83
CA LEU A 385 8.38 36.43 19.80
C LEU A 385 7.98 36.06 18.36
N PHE A 386 7.41 34.87 18.15
CA PHE A 386 6.98 34.38 16.84
C PHE A 386 5.46 34.40 16.64
N ASP A 387 4.71 34.93 17.59
CA ASP A 387 3.26 35.08 17.48
C ASP A 387 2.93 36.21 16.50
N ALA A 388 1.83 36.07 15.76
CA ALA A 388 1.43 37.09 14.78
C ALA A 388 1.07 38.39 15.50
N PHE A 389 1.41 39.53 14.88
CA PHE A 389 1.19 40.89 15.41
C PHE A 389 1.91 41.23 16.71
N PHE A 390 2.67 40.28 17.28
CA PHE A 390 3.48 40.56 18.44
C PHE A 390 4.70 41.40 18.04
N THR A 391 4.78 42.62 18.55
CA THR A 391 5.91 43.53 18.38
C THR A 391 6.09 44.34 19.67
N THR A 392 7.34 44.61 20.03
CA THR A 392 7.70 45.55 21.10
C THR A 392 8.00 46.95 20.57
N ARG A 393 7.84 47.14 19.26
CA ARG A 393 8.23 48.36 18.55
C ARG A 393 7.02 49.11 18.04
N GLU A 394 7.08 50.43 18.13
CA GLU A 394 6.04 51.34 17.61
C GLU A 394 5.95 51.31 16.07
N ASP A 395 7.06 51.04 15.37
CA ASP A 395 7.16 50.99 13.90
C ASP A 395 7.06 49.57 13.30
N GLY A 396 6.96 48.55 14.14
CA GLY A 396 6.94 47.14 13.71
C GLY A 396 5.53 46.64 13.39
N ASN A 397 5.39 45.80 12.36
CA ASN A 397 4.12 45.14 12.03
C ASN A 397 3.89 43.79 12.77
N GLY A 398 4.88 43.29 13.51
CA GLY A 398 4.79 42.01 14.24
C GLY A 398 4.58 40.76 13.38
N LEU A 399 4.60 40.86 12.05
CA LEU A 399 4.30 39.74 11.15
C LEU A 399 5.55 39.00 10.67
N GLY A 400 6.69 39.69 10.57
CA GLY A 400 7.91 39.14 9.95
C GLY A 400 8.41 37.84 10.57
N LEU A 401 8.51 37.77 11.91
CA LEU A 401 8.97 36.56 12.60
C LEU A 401 7.94 35.43 12.58
N ALA A 402 6.64 35.74 12.64
CA ALA A 402 5.57 34.75 12.48
C ALA A 402 5.60 34.10 11.08
N ILE A 403 5.83 34.91 10.03
CA ILE A 403 6.03 34.44 8.66
C ILE A 403 7.28 33.58 8.59
N ALA A 404 8.40 34.02 9.16
CA ALA A 404 9.64 33.25 9.21
C ALA A 404 9.44 31.87 9.84
N ARG A 405 8.76 31.79 10.98
CA ARG A 405 8.41 30.52 11.65
C ARG A 405 7.57 29.62 10.75
N ARG A 406 6.56 30.16 10.09
CA ARG A 406 5.69 29.40 9.17
C ARG A 406 6.43 28.88 7.95
N VAL A 407 7.25 29.72 7.32
CA VAL A 407 8.04 29.35 6.14
C VAL A 407 9.06 28.29 6.52
N VAL A 408 9.84 28.48 7.59
CA VAL A 408 10.83 27.50 8.05
C VAL A 408 10.17 26.17 8.44
N ALA A 409 9.02 26.19 9.13
CA ALA A 409 8.26 24.99 9.44
C ALA A 409 7.76 24.26 8.18
N ALA A 410 7.34 25.01 7.15
CA ALA A 410 6.96 24.44 5.86
C ALA A 410 8.14 23.77 5.13
N HIS A 411 9.39 24.13 5.48
CA HIS A 411 10.62 23.49 5.02
C HIS A 411 11.08 22.35 5.95
N HIS A 412 10.24 21.90 6.89
CA HIS A 412 10.58 20.92 7.93
C HIS A 412 11.74 21.35 8.84
N GLY A 413 12.03 22.64 8.84
CA GLY A 413 13.05 23.24 9.69
C GLY A 413 12.49 23.71 11.03
N ARG A 414 13.38 24.28 11.83
CA ARG A 414 13.03 24.97 13.08
C ARG A 414 13.70 26.34 13.09
N ILE A 415 13.03 27.32 13.69
CA ILE A 415 13.61 28.62 13.97
C ILE A 415 13.47 28.90 15.47
N PHE A 416 14.50 29.46 16.07
CA PHE A 416 14.50 29.87 17.47
C PHE A 416 15.34 31.13 17.68
N ALA A 417 15.09 31.82 18.78
CA ALA A 417 15.80 33.03 19.18
C ALA A 417 16.40 32.84 20.56
N MET A 418 17.55 33.46 20.81
CA MET A 418 18.25 33.45 22.09
C MET A 418 19.05 34.75 22.27
N ASN A 419 19.27 35.15 23.52
CA ASN A 419 20.24 36.20 23.81
C ASN A 419 21.67 35.66 23.73
N ARG A 420 22.61 36.55 23.42
CA ARG A 420 24.04 36.25 23.36
C ARG A 420 24.71 36.75 24.62
N ASP A 421 25.64 35.97 25.17
CA ASP A 421 26.43 36.35 26.36
C ASP A 421 27.23 37.65 26.13
N ALA A 422 27.62 37.90 24.89
CA ALA A 422 28.34 39.10 24.47
C ALA A 422 27.42 40.32 24.17
N GLY A 423 26.13 40.24 24.51
CA GLY A 423 25.11 41.23 24.16
C GLY A 423 24.49 41.02 22.77
N GLY A 424 23.23 41.48 22.62
CA GLY A 424 22.39 41.28 21.43
C GLY A 424 21.68 39.94 21.37
N ALA A 425 21.01 39.70 20.24
CA ALA A 425 20.26 38.48 19.99
C ALA A 425 20.88 37.61 18.88
N ARG A 426 20.51 36.33 18.89
CA ARG A 426 20.79 35.34 17.85
C ARG A 426 19.49 34.69 17.43
N PHE A 427 19.17 34.82 16.15
CA PHE A 427 18.12 34.05 15.50
C PHE A 427 18.77 32.90 14.73
N GLU A 428 18.31 31.67 14.94
CA GLU A 428 18.89 30.49 14.30
C GLU A 428 17.82 29.65 13.63
N ILE A 429 18.06 29.36 12.35
CA ILE A 429 17.28 28.49 11.49
C ILE A 429 18.03 27.16 11.36
N VAL A 430 17.30 26.06 11.48
CA VAL A 430 17.80 24.70 11.26
C VAL A 430 17.01 24.07 10.13
N LEU A 431 17.68 23.75 9.02
CA LEU A 431 17.10 23.13 7.83
C LEU A 431 17.65 21.72 7.65
N PRO A 432 16.80 20.69 7.49
CA PRO A 432 17.28 19.33 7.27
C PRO A 432 17.84 19.17 5.84
N LEU A 433 18.98 18.48 5.70
CA LEU A 433 19.64 18.20 4.41
C LEU A 433 18.80 17.31 3.49
N LYS A 434 17.95 16.49 4.10
CA LYS A 434 16.96 15.67 3.41
C LYS A 434 15.60 16.11 3.91
N GLN A 435 14.67 16.41 3.03
CA GLN A 435 13.28 16.42 3.44
C GLN A 435 12.98 15.05 4.02
N GLN A 436 12.45 14.98 5.24
CA GLN A 436 12.09 13.72 5.85
C GLN A 436 11.06 13.04 4.93
N GLU A 437 11.49 12.03 4.17
CA GLU A 437 10.58 10.99 3.74
C GLU A 437 10.00 10.39 5.03
N PRO A 438 8.67 10.22 5.13
CA PRO A 438 8.07 9.62 6.30
C PRO A 438 8.76 8.27 6.60
N PRO A 439 8.91 7.88 7.87
CA PRO A 439 9.72 6.73 8.25
C PRO A 439 9.27 5.48 7.49
N HIS A 440 10.11 5.05 6.55
CA HIS A 440 9.94 3.81 5.81
C HIS A 440 10.37 2.64 6.71
N TRP A 441 9.49 2.22 7.62
CA TRP A 441 9.67 1.07 8.52
C TRP A 441 10.12 -0.22 7.78
N TRP A 442 9.78 -0.37 6.49
CA TRP A 442 10.18 -1.54 5.68
C TRP A 442 11.67 -1.59 5.28
N LYS A 443 12.39 -0.46 5.23
CA LYS A 443 13.85 -0.45 4.94
C LYS A 443 14.66 -0.95 6.14
N ALA A 444 14.13 -0.80 7.36
CA ALA A 444 14.72 -1.37 8.57
C ALA A 444 14.57 -2.90 8.60
N LEU A 445 13.42 -3.44 8.16
CA LEU A 445 13.20 -4.88 8.03
C LEU A 445 14.17 -5.55 7.03
N LYS A 446 14.52 -4.87 5.93
CA LYS A 446 15.46 -5.42 4.93
C LYS A 446 16.91 -5.52 5.41
N ARG A 447 17.33 -4.74 6.41
CA ARG A 447 18.67 -4.87 7.00
C ARG A 447 18.73 -6.02 8.01
N SER A 448 17.66 -6.24 8.77
CA SER A 448 17.57 -7.35 9.74
C SER A 448 17.39 -8.74 9.12
N CYS A 449 17.20 -8.84 7.80
CA CYS A 449 17.15 -10.12 7.08
C CYS A 449 18.42 -10.39 6.25
N ARG A 450 19.48 -9.60 6.42
CA ARG A 450 20.79 -9.81 5.77
C ARG A 450 21.95 -10.07 6.73
N ASP A 451 21.70 -9.91 8.03
CA ASP A 451 22.51 -10.46 9.12
C ASP A 451 21.70 -11.62 9.73
#